data_AF-A0A8S0XM88-F1
#
_entry.id   AF-A0A8S0XM88-F1
#
_cell.length_a   1.000
_cell.length_b   1.000
_cell.length_c   1.000
_cell.angle_alpha   90.00
_cell.angle_beta   90.00
_cell.angle_gamma   90.00
#
_symmetry.space_group_name_H-M   'P 1'
#
loop_
_entity.id
_entity.type
_entity.pdbx_description
1 polymer ?
#
loop_
_entity_poly.entity_id
_entity_poly.type
_entity_poly.pdbx_seq_one_letter_code
_entity_poly.pdbx_strand_id
1 'polypeptide(L)'
;MYIKTLIIQGFKLYRNQTQIEPFFPRHNVVVGRNGSGKSNFFAAIRFVLSDAYTSMSREDRQALLHEGVMVAATLSALGEQHKLIGFTNLILAPQSKSSDNSNNRFPTGHDEVIL
;
A
#
# COMPACT_ATOMS: atom_id res chain seq x y z
N MET A 1 -1.92 7.69 -14.95
CA MET A 1 -1.26 6.83 -13.96
C MET A 1 -2.23 5.74 -13.51
N TYR A 2 -1.74 4.53 -13.24
CA TYR A 2 -2.50 3.40 -12.70
C TYR A 2 -1.65 2.62 -11.70
N ILE A 3 -2.30 1.85 -10.82
CA ILE A 3 -1.61 0.92 -9.93
C ILE A 3 -1.15 -0.25 -10.80
N LYS A 4 0.15 -0.54 -10.84
CA LYS A 4 0.76 -1.66 -11.57
C LYS A 4 0.88 -2.90 -10.69
N THR A 5 1.37 -2.69 -9.48
CA THR A 5 1.62 -3.75 -8.49
C THR A 5 1.20 -3.26 -7.11
N LEU A 6 0.62 -4.16 -6.31
CA LEU A 6 0.33 -3.96 -4.90
C LEU A 6 1.00 -5.07 -4.08
N ILE A 7 1.83 -4.70 -3.12
CA ILE A 7 2.45 -5.65 -2.17
C ILE A 7 1.84 -5.38 -0.80
N ILE A 8 1.31 -6.40 -0.13
CA ILE A 8 0.69 -6.31 1.20
C ILE A 8 1.34 -7.33 2.13
N GLN A 9 1.80 -6.91 3.31
CA GLN A 9 2.34 -7.79 4.35
C GLN A 9 2.10 -7.22 5.75
N GLY A 10 1.80 -8.09 6.71
CA GLY A 10 1.57 -7.70 8.10
C GLY A 10 0.36 -6.78 8.33
N PHE A 11 -0.57 -6.69 7.37
CA PHE A 11 -1.71 -5.78 7.39
C PHE A 11 -3.02 -6.55 7.55
N LYS A 12 -3.74 -6.32 8.66
CA LYS A 12 -5.02 -6.98 8.98
C LYS A 12 -5.00 -8.50 8.77
N LEU A 13 -5.65 -9.04 7.73
CA LEU A 13 -5.67 -10.48 7.44
C LEU A 13 -4.46 -10.96 6.61
N TYR A 14 -3.64 -10.05 6.10
CA TYR A 14 -2.47 -10.36 5.28
C TYR A 14 -1.23 -10.55 6.16
N ARG A 15 -1.09 -11.74 6.75
CA ARG A 15 0.09 -12.09 7.55
C ARG A 15 1.37 -12.12 6.71
N ASN A 16 1.33 -12.88 5.62
CA ASN A 16 2.44 -13.10 4.72
C ASN A 16 2.42 -12.09 3.58
N GLN A 17 3.59 -11.88 2.96
CA GLN A 17 3.69 -11.03 1.78
C GLN A 17 2.81 -11.57 0.66
N THR A 18 1.91 -10.72 0.19
CA THR A 18 1.02 -10.97 -0.94
C THR A 18 1.29 -9.92 -2.00
N GLN A 19 1.77 -10.35 -3.15
CA GLN A 19 1.98 -9.51 -4.32
C GLN A 19 0.82 -9.71 -5.29
N ILE A 20 0.15 -8.62 -5.66
CA ILE A 20 -0.90 -8.60 -6.67
C ILE A 20 -0.36 -7.86 -7.90
N GLU A 21 -0.11 -8.61 -8.96
CA GLU A 21 0.32 -8.10 -10.26
C GLU A 21 0.02 -9.09 -11.40
N PRO A 22 -0.11 -8.59 -12.66
CA PRO A 22 -0.25 -7.19 -13.03
C PRO A 22 -1.69 -6.70 -12.91
N PHE A 23 -1.88 -5.46 -12.45
CA PHE A 23 -3.16 -4.76 -12.58
C PHE A 23 -3.35 -4.25 -14.00
N PHE A 24 -4.59 -4.28 -14.48
CA PHE A 24 -4.97 -3.66 -15.73
C PHE A 24 -5.16 -2.15 -15.56
N PRO A 25 -4.77 -1.33 -16.55
CA PRO A 25 -4.88 0.12 -16.42
C PRO A 25 -6.31 0.66 -16.39
N ARG A 26 -7.30 -0.12 -16.87
CA ARG A 26 -8.70 0.32 -17.02
C ARG A 26 -9.65 -0.29 -16.00
N HIS A 27 -9.73 -1.61 -15.96
CA HIS A 27 -10.75 -2.29 -15.16
C HIS A 27 -10.16 -3.52 -14.49
N ASN A 28 -10.33 -3.61 -13.18
CA ASN A 28 -9.90 -4.73 -12.37
C ASN A 28 -11.09 -5.17 -11.51
N VAL A 29 -11.33 -6.46 -11.41
CA VAL A 29 -12.41 -7.03 -10.61
C VAL A 29 -11.80 -7.86 -9.49
N VAL A 30 -12.16 -7.56 -8.25
CA VAL A 30 -11.74 -8.33 -7.07
C VAL A 30 -12.88 -9.25 -6.65
N VAL A 31 -12.66 -10.56 -6.77
CA VAL A 31 -13.64 -11.60 -6.41
C VAL A 31 -13.11 -12.50 -5.30
N GLY A 32 -14.01 -13.16 -4.57
CA GLY A 32 -13.62 -14.10 -3.51
C GLY A 32 -14.77 -14.39 -2.54
N ARG A 33 -14.64 -15.46 -1.75
CA ARG A 33 -15.63 -15.86 -0.74
C ARG A 33 -15.78 -14.81 0.37
N ASN A 34 -16.88 -14.87 1.13
CA ASN A 34 -17.04 -14.03 2.31
C ASN A 34 -15.91 -14.34 3.32
N GLY A 35 -15.34 -13.29 3.94
CA GLY A 35 -14.18 -13.42 4.83
C GLY A 35 -12.82 -13.55 4.14
N SER A 36 -12.73 -13.61 2.80
CA SER A 36 -11.45 -13.81 2.09
C SER A 36 -10.50 -12.60 2.08
N GLY A 37 -10.80 -11.52 2.81
CA GLY A 37 -9.94 -10.34 2.89
C GLY A 37 -10.19 -9.22 1.87
N LYS A 38 -11.23 -9.30 1.02
CA LYS A 38 -11.55 -8.25 0.01
C LYS A 38 -11.65 -6.83 0.61
N SER A 39 -12.35 -6.67 1.74
CA SER A 39 -12.45 -5.35 2.39
C SER A 39 -11.11 -4.88 2.98
N ASN A 40 -10.23 -5.83 3.38
CA ASN A 40 -8.90 -5.51 3.86
C ASN A 40 -7.95 -5.13 2.73
N PHE A 41 -8.11 -5.71 1.54
CA PHE A 41 -7.41 -5.28 0.34
C PHE A 41 -7.67 -3.80 0.04
N PHE A 42 -8.93 -3.36 0.03
CA PHE A 42 -9.25 -1.95 -0.17
C PHE A 42 -8.79 -1.07 1.00
N ALA A 43 -8.81 -1.58 2.24
CA ALA A 43 -8.25 -0.87 3.39
C ALA A 43 -6.74 -0.65 3.26
N ALA A 44 -5.99 -1.60 2.68
CA ALA A 44 -4.57 -1.47 2.42
C ALA A 44 -4.30 -0.37 1.36
N ILE A 45 -5.06 -0.37 0.26
CA ILE A 45 -4.96 0.70 -0.75
C ILE A 45 -5.31 2.06 -0.14
N ARG A 46 -6.38 2.15 0.66
CA ARG A 46 -6.78 3.39 1.34
C ARG A 46 -5.71 3.85 2.32
N PHE A 47 -5.12 2.93 3.08
CA PHE A 47 -4.02 3.23 4.00
C PHE A 47 -2.83 3.89 3.29
N VAL A 48 -2.55 3.46 2.05
CA VAL A 48 -1.44 4.03 1.29
C VAL A 48 -1.77 5.37 0.65
N LEU A 49 -2.96 5.53 0.09
CA LEU A 49 -3.30 6.70 -0.74
C LEU A 49 -4.01 7.82 0.01
N SER A 50 -4.56 7.57 1.20
CA SER A 50 -5.42 8.54 1.89
C SER A 50 -4.70 9.25 3.03
N ASP A 51 -4.82 10.58 3.04
CA ASP A 51 -4.30 11.43 4.12
C ASP A 51 -5.00 11.18 5.46
N ALA A 52 -6.21 10.60 5.45
CA ALA A 52 -6.92 10.20 6.67
C ALA A 52 -6.11 9.29 7.61
N TYR A 53 -5.05 8.63 7.10
CA TYR A 53 -4.18 7.76 7.88
C TYR A 53 -2.92 8.46 8.43
N THR A 54 -2.69 9.72 8.06
CA THR A 54 -1.54 10.52 8.53
C THR A 54 -1.68 10.91 10.00
N SER A 55 -2.90 11.25 10.44
CA SER A 55 -3.21 11.71 11.79
C SER A 55 -3.84 10.64 12.72
N MET A 56 -3.69 9.36 12.39
CA MET A 56 -4.19 8.29 13.26
C MET A 56 -3.49 8.25 14.63
N SER A 57 -4.28 7.95 15.66
CA SER A 57 -3.77 7.58 16.98
C SER A 57 -2.89 6.32 16.90
N ARG A 58 -2.10 6.08 17.96
CA ARG A 58 -1.25 4.89 18.04
C ARG A 58 -2.08 3.62 18.12
N GLU A 59 -3.24 3.71 18.75
CA GLU A 59 -4.21 2.63 18.96
C GLU A 59 -4.87 2.24 17.63
N ASP A 60 -5.32 3.21 16.84
CA ASP A 60 -5.90 2.97 15.51
C ASP A 60 -4.87 2.35 14.56
N ARG A 61 -3.61 2.79 14.69
CA ARG A 61 -2.45 2.24 13.97
C ARG A 61 -2.20 0.77 14.33
N GLN A 62 -2.30 0.40 15.60
CA GLN A 62 -2.17 -0.99 16.04
C GLN A 62 -3.30 -1.88 15.50
N ALA A 63 -4.53 -1.36 15.38
CA ALA A 63 -5.66 -2.10 14.82
C ALA A 63 -5.50 -2.46 13.32
N LEU A 64 -4.54 -1.85 12.62
CA LEU A 64 -4.23 -2.19 11.22
C LEU A 64 -3.19 -3.32 11.09
N LEU A 65 -2.47 -3.65 12.16
CA LEU A 65 -1.51 -4.76 12.16
C LEU A 65 -2.24 -6.10 12.14
N HIS A 66 -1.62 -7.10 11.50
CA HIS A 66 -2.04 -8.48 11.69
C HIS A 66 -1.75 -8.94 13.13
N GLU A 67 -2.69 -9.65 13.73
CA GLU A 67 -2.53 -10.23 15.07
C GLU A 67 -1.29 -11.14 15.11
N GLY A 68 -0.36 -10.86 16.02
CA GLY A 68 0.90 -11.59 16.14
C GLY A 68 2.11 -11.00 15.40
N VAL A 69 1.96 -9.84 14.73
CA VAL A 69 3.14 -9.05 14.33
C VAL A 69 3.75 -8.43 15.58
N MET A 70 4.96 -8.88 15.94
CA MET A 70 5.69 -8.36 17.10
C MET A 70 5.96 -6.86 16.92
N VAL A 71 5.36 -6.08 17.83
CA VAL A 71 5.43 -4.62 17.95
C VAL A 71 6.86 -4.05 17.91
N ALA A 72 7.88 -4.88 18.17
CA ALA A 72 9.29 -4.49 18.25
C ALA A 72 9.93 -4.09 16.91
N ALA A 73 9.50 -4.65 15.76
CA ALA A 73 10.15 -4.35 14.47
C ALA A 73 9.58 -3.10 13.77
N THR A 74 8.48 -2.54 14.27
CA THR A 74 7.73 -1.47 13.58
C THR A 74 7.73 -0.15 14.36
N LEU A 75 8.01 -0.18 15.67
CA LEU A 75 8.07 1.04 16.51
C LEU A 75 9.38 1.83 16.41
N SER A 76 10.47 1.30 15.84
CA SER A 76 11.75 2.04 15.74
C SER A 76 11.77 3.09 14.61
N ALA A 77 10.75 3.14 13.75
CA ALA A 77 10.59 4.17 12.72
C ALA A 77 9.68 5.33 13.17
N LEU A 78 9.46 5.49 14.49
CA LEU A 78 8.67 6.59 15.08
C LEU A 78 9.42 7.92 15.19
N GLY A 79 10.62 8.01 14.62
CA GLY A 79 11.25 9.27 14.26
C GLY A 79 11.09 9.49 12.77
N GLU A 80 10.35 10.54 12.38
CA GLU A 80 10.19 11.03 11.01
C GLU A 80 9.23 10.24 10.09
N GLN A 81 7.99 10.73 10.00
CA GLN A 81 7.20 10.99 8.77
C GLN A 81 7.13 9.94 7.63
N HIS A 82 7.62 8.72 7.79
CA HIS A 82 7.63 7.70 6.75
C HIS A 82 6.89 6.46 7.24
N LYS A 83 5.57 6.50 7.03
CA LYS A 83 4.65 5.38 6.86
C LYS A 83 5.29 3.99 7.01
N LEU A 84 5.28 3.46 8.22
CA LEU A 84 5.59 2.04 8.42
C LEU A 84 4.72 1.45 9.50
N ILE A 85 3.65 0.76 9.07
CA ILE A 85 2.99 -0.32 9.82
C ILE A 85 2.42 -1.33 8.82
N GLY A 86 3.05 -2.50 8.70
CA GLY A 86 2.71 -3.56 7.73
C GLY A 86 3.00 -3.12 6.29
N PHE A 87 4.05 -3.66 5.66
CA PHE A 87 4.51 -3.23 4.34
C PHE A 87 3.39 -3.33 3.31
N THR A 88 2.77 -2.18 3.02
CA THR A 88 1.83 -2.01 1.92
C THR A 88 2.44 -1.02 0.96
N ASN A 89 2.94 -1.51 -0.17
CA ASN A 89 3.57 -0.67 -1.19
C ASN A 89 2.70 -0.69 -2.44
N LEU A 90 2.48 0.49 -3.03
CA LEU A 90 1.90 0.62 -4.35
C LEU A 90 2.95 1.07 -5.34
N ILE A 91 3.07 0.34 -6.44
CA ILE A 91 3.87 0.76 -7.60
C ILE A 91 2.91 1.33 -8.63
N LEU A 92 3.10 2.60 -8.96
CA LEU A 92 2.30 3.33 -9.93
C LEU A 92 3.03 3.43 -11.26
N ALA A 93 2.30 3.15 -12.34
CA ALA A 93 2.79 3.19 -13.71
C ALA A 93 1.99 4.18 -14.60
N PRO A 94 2.61 4.69 -15.66
CA PRO A 94 1.97 5.60 -16.61
C PRO A 94 0.93 4.89 -17.49
N GLN A 95 -0.19 5.56 -17.80
CA GLN A 95 -1.32 4.98 -18.57
C GLN A 95 -1.07 4.95 -20.09
N SER A 96 -0.19 5.83 -20.57
CA SER A 96 0.34 5.84 -21.93
C SER A 96 1.86 5.86 -21.82
N LYS A 97 2.57 5.34 -22.83
CA LYS A 97 4.03 5.54 -22.96
C LYS A 97 4.45 7.02 -23.00
N SER A 98 3.50 7.96 -23.02
CA SER A 98 3.71 9.40 -23.04
C SER A 98 3.36 10.12 -21.72
N SER A 99 2.78 9.46 -20.71
CA SER A 99 2.55 10.10 -19.40
C SER A 99 3.78 9.89 -18.51
N ASP A 100 4.90 10.39 -19.01
CA ASP A 100 6.26 10.18 -18.57
C ASP A 100 6.59 10.99 -17.29
N ASN A 101 7.34 10.41 -16.34
CA ASN A 101 7.98 11.18 -15.26
C ASN A 101 9.29 11.84 -15.76
N SER A 102 9.54 11.90 -17.07
CA SER A 102 10.72 12.57 -17.66
C SER A 102 10.84 14.05 -17.32
N ASN A 103 9.74 14.71 -16.98
CA ASN A 103 9.77 16.07 -16.43
C ASN A 103 10.13 16.11 -14.94
N ASN A 104 10.48 14.96 -14.35
CA ASN A 104 10.88 14.78 -12.95
C ASN A 104 9.89 15.40 -11.96
N ARG A 105 8.60 15.40 -12.32
CA ARG A 105 7.51 15.96 -11.48
C ARG A 105 7.46 15.25 -10.13
N PHE A 106 7.82 13.98 -10.09
CA PHE A 106 8.00 13.23 -8.87
C PHE A 106 9.49 12.96 -8.68
N PRO A 107 10.12 13.42 -7.57
CA PRO A 107 11.56 13.32 -7.34
C PRO A 107 11.94 11.89 -6.93
N THR A 108 11.64 10.90 -7.77
CA THR A 108 11.83 9.47 -7.52
C THR A 108 13.05 8.91 -8.24
N GLY A 109 13.61 9.62 -9.22
CA GLY A 109 14.76 9.14 -10.02
C GLY A 109 14.44 8.00 -10.98
N HIS A 110 13.16 7.62 -11.09
CA HIS A 110 12.67 6.52 -11.91
C HIS A 110 11.36 6.91 -12.61
N ASP A 111 11.06 6.24 -13.73
CA ASP A 111 9.83 6.43 -14.51
C ASP A 111 8.58 5.92 -13.76
N GLU A 112 8.77 5.14 -12.70
CA GLU A 112 7.72 4.59 -11.83
C GLU A 112 7.75 5.27 -10.45
N VAL A 113 6.57 5.42 -9.84
CA VAL A 113 6.42 6.00 -8.50
C VAL A 113 6.07 4.90 -7.52
N ILE A 114 6.87 4.75 -6.47
CA ILE A 114 6.64 3.79 -5.37
C ILE A 114 6.12 4.60 -4.16
N LEU A 115 4.93 4.23 -3.65
CA LEU A 115 4.22 4.91 -2.55
C LEU A 115 3.88 3.98 -1.39
#